data_AF-A0A1F4C9H4-F1
#
_entry.id   AF-A0A1F4C9H4-F1
#
_cell.length_a   1.000
_cell.length_b   1.000
_cell.length_c   1.000
_cell.angle_alpha   90.00
_cell.angle_beta   90.00
_cell.angle_gamma   90.00
#
_symmetry.space_group_name_H-M   'P 1'
#
loop_
_entity.id
_entity.type
_entity.pdbx_description
1 polymer ?
#
loop_
_entity_poly.entity_id
_entity_poly.type
_entity_poly.pdbx_seq_one_letter_code
_entity_poly.pdbx_strand_id
1 'polypeptide(L)' 'MMVACHNFDLNAARECGYKSAFVKRPAEWGPSGPPDPAPNPAHDLIVEDFPELAERLGA' A
#
# COMPACT_ATOMS: atom_id res chain seq x y z
N MET A 1 0.43 -9.64 7.63
CA MET A 1 0.78 -8.55 6.72
C MET A 1 -0.42 -7.64 6.62
N MET A 2 -0.24 -6.33 6.75
CA MET A 2 -1.27 -5.32 6.51
C MET A 2 -1.22 -4.91 5.03
N VAL A 3 -2.39 -4.77 4.38
CA VAL A 3 -2.51 -4.33 3.00
C VAL A 3 -3.42 -3.11 2.98
N ALA A 4 -2.94 -1.99 2.44
CA ALA A 4 -3.71 -0.74 2.37
C ALA A 4 -3.19 0.15 1.23
N CYS A 5 -3.91 1.24 0.94
CA CYS A 5 -3.49 2.28 0.00
C CYS A 5 -3.09 3.60 0.69
N HIS A 6 -3.09 3.61 2.04
CA HIS A 6 -2.75 4.78 2.84
C HIS A 6 -1.48 4.52 3.65
N ASN A 7 -0.51 5.44 3.58
CA ASN A 7 0.76 5.29 4.30
C ASN A 7 0.57 5.27 5.82
N PHE A 8 -0.37 6.04 6.39
CA PHE A 8 -0.54 6.11 7.85
C PHE A 8 -0.94 4.76 8.45
N ASP A 9 -1.82 4.01 7.77
CA ASP A 9 -2.23 2.66 8.17
C ASP A 9 -1.03 1.70 8.17
N LEU A 10 -0.24 1.73 7.09
CA LEU A 10 0.90 0.84 6.94
C LEU A 10 2.06 1.20 7.84
N ASN A 11 2.30 2.50 8.11
CA ASN A 11 3.30 2.96 9.06
C ASN A 11 2.95 2.47 10.48
N ALA A 12 1.69 2.64 10.91
CA ALA A 12 1.22 2.16 12.21
C ALA A 12 1.32 0.62 12.32
N ALA A 13 0.96 -0.11 11.26
CA ALA A 13 1.10 -1.56 11.23
C ALA A 13 2.57 -2.00 11.36
N ARG A 14 3.51 -1.28 10.73
CA ARG A 14 4.94 -1.55 10.85
C ARG A 14 5.48 -1.29 12.26
N GLU A 15 5.03 -0.22 12.91
CA GLU A 15 5.38 0.05 14.31
C GLU A 15 4.93 -1.08 15.24
N CYS A 16 3.84 -1.77 14.89
CA CYS A 16 3.36 -2.97 15.59
C CYS A 16 4.08 -4.27 15.17
N GLY A 17 5.05 -4.23 14.26
CA GLY A 17 5.82 -5.40 13.82
C GLY A 17 5.19 -6.20 12.68
N TYR A 18 4.15 -5.69 12.00
CA TYR A 18 3.59 -6.35 10.82
C TYR A 18 4.38 -6.02 9.55
N LYS A 19 4.49 -7.00 8.64
CA LYS A 19 4.81 -6.73 7.22
C LYS A 19 3.71 -5.87 6.59
N SER A 20 4.06 -5.07 5.59
CA SER A 20 3.21 -4.06 4.95
C SER A 20 3.25 -4.16 3.42
N ALA A 21 2.09 -4.07 2.77
CA ALA A 21 1.96 -3.97 1.32
C ALA A 21 1.10 -2.77 0.93
N PHE A 22 1.67 -1.86 0.13
CA PHE A 22 0.97 -0.70 -0.42
C PHE A 22 0.38 -1.04 -1.79
N VAL A 23 -0.94 -0.90 -1.93
CA VAL A 23 -1.64 -1.07 -3.22
C VAL A 23 -2.09 0.30 -3.72
N LYS A 24 -1.67 0.70 -4.91
CA LYS A 24 -2.00 2.02 -5.46
C LYS A 24 -3.49 2.18 -5.73
N ARG A 25 -4.04 3.33 -5.33
CA ARG A 25 -5.42 3.76 -5.60
C ARG A 25 -5.47 5.22 -6.07
N PRO A 26 -4.86 5.57 -7.23
CA PRO A 26 -4.74 6.97 -7.67
C PRO A 26 -6.08 7.68 -7.89
N ALA A 27 -7.14 6.93 -8.18
CA ALA A 27 -8.48 7.45 -8.43
C ALA A 27 -9.38 7.48 -7.18
N GLU A 28 -8.90 7.07 -5.99
CA GLU A 28 -9.72 7.05 -4.76
C GLU A 28 -10.36 8.41 -4.46
N TRP A 29 -9.61 9.49 -4.71
CA TRP A 29 -10.01 10.87 -4.45
C TRP A 29 -10.47 11.60 -5.72
N GLY A 30 -10.70 10.86 -6.81
CA GLY A 30 -11.04 11.44 -8.11
C GLY A 30 -9.92 12.32 -8.68
N PRO A 31 -10.24 13.38 -9.45
CA PRO A 31 -9.26 14.20 -10.14
C PRO A 31 -8.22 14.89 -9.25
N SER A 32 -8.55 15.11 -7.97
CA SER A 32 -7.63 15.72 -7.00
C SER A 32 -6.47 14.80 -6.62
N GLY A 33 -6.63 13.49 -6.79
CA GLY A 33 -5.65 12.49 -6.38
C GLY A 33 -5.49 12.38 -4.85
N PRO A 34 -4.75 11.36 -4.38
CA PRO A 34 -4.52 11.17 -2.96
C PRO A 34 -3.64 12.28 -2.39
N PRO A 35 -3.88 12.71 -1.13
CA PRO A 35 -3.07 13.73 -0.47
C PRO A 35 -1.62 13.29 -0.23
N ASP A 36 -1.39 11.98 -0.18
CA ASP A 36 -0.07 11.37 -0.02
C ASP A 36 0.14 10.29 -1.11
N PRO A 37 0.50 10.71 -2.34
CA PRO A 37 0.57 9.82 -3.50
C PRO A 37 1.84 8.95 -3.52
N ALA A 38 2.85 9.29 -2.71
CA ALA A 38 4.13 8.62 -2.70
C ALA A 38 4.12 7.52 -1.61
N PRO A 39 4.18 6.22 -1.97
CA PRO A 39 4.26 5.18 -0.96
C PRO A 39 5.59 5.26 -0.20
N ASN A 40 5.57 4.97 1.09
CA ASN A 40 6.79 4.86 1.89
C ASN A 40 7.66 3.71 1.34
N PRO A 41 8.91 3.96 0.93
CA PRO A 41 9.79 2.92 0.36
C PRO A 41 10.16 1.82 1.37
N ALA A 42 9.84 2.00 2.65
CA ALA A 42 10.05 0.99 3.67
C ALA A 42 9.08 -0.19 3.58
N HIS A 43 7.94 -0.07 2.88
CA HIS A 43 6.98 -1.16 2.73
C HIS A 43 7.59 -2.39 2.04
N ASP A 44 7.16 -3.59 2.45
CA ASP A 44 7.69 -4.85 1.91
C ASP A 44 7.28 -5.05 0.45
N LEU A 45 6.07 -4.61 0.09
CA LEU A 45 5.56 -4.62 -1.27
C LEU A 45 4.92 -3.27 -1.58
N ILE A 46 5.17 -2.78 -2.79
CA ILE A 46 4.47 -1.64 -3.39
C ILE A 46 4.03 -2.13 -4.77
N VAL A 47 2.74 -2.12 -5.03
CA VAL A 47 2.13 -2.72 -6.23
C VAL A 47 1.05 -1.81 -6.81
N GLU A 48 0.78 -1.96 -8.10
CA GLU A 48 -0.24 -1.19 -8.82
C GLU A 48 -1.66 -1.62 -8.44
N ASP A 49 -1.88 -2.92 -8.23
CA ASP A 49 -3.20 -3.49 -7.97
C ASP A 49 -3.17 -4.81 -7.20
N PHE A 50 -4.35 -5.41 -7.01
CA PHE A 50 -4.51 -6.68 -6.31
C PHE A 50 -4.04 -7.91 -7.11
N PRO A 51 -4.25 -7.99 -8.44
CA PRO A 51 -3.61 -9.02 -9.25
C PRO A 51 -2.10 -9.08 -9.09
N GLU A 52 -1.39 -7.94 -9.16
CA GLU A 52 0.05 -7.90 -8.92
C GLU A 52 0.38 -8.33 -7.48
N LEU A 53 -0.41 -7.89 -6.48
CA LEU A 53 -0.22 -8.35 -5.10
C LEU A 53 -0.31 -9.88 -4.99
N ALA A 54 -1.31 -10.50 -5.62
CA ALA A 54 -1.50 -11.94 -5.60
C ALA A 54 -0.30 -12.67 -6.22
N GLU A 55 0.20 -12.20 -7.37
CA GLU A 55 1.41 -12.73 -8.01
C GLU A 55 2.62 -12.66 -7.06
N ARG A 56 2.81 -11.51 -6.40
CA ARG A 56 3.94 -11.29 -5.47
C ARG A 56 3.84 -12.13 -4.19
N LEU A 57 2.63 -12.56 -3.81
CA LEU A 57 2.38 -13.45 -2.68
C LEU A 57 2.37 -14.94 -3.08
N GLY A 58 2.39 -15.26 -4.39
CA GLY A 58 2.27 -16.62 -4.89
C GLY A 58 0.88 -17.24 -4.66
N ALA A 59 -0.17 -16.43 -4.71
CA ALA A 59 -1.56 -16.81 -4.49
C ALA A 59 -2.34 -17.03 -5.80
#